data_AF-A0AAD9W3A9-F1
#
_entry.id   AF-A0AAD9W3A9-F1
#
_cell.length_a   1.000
_cell.length_b   1.000
_cell.length_c   1.000
_cell.angle_alpha   90.00
_cell.angle_beta   90.00
_cell.angle_gamma   90.00
#
_symmetry.space_group_name_H-M   'P 1'
#
loop_
_entity.id
_entity.type
_entity.pdbx_description
1 polymer ?
#
loop_
_entity_poly.entity_id
_entity_poly.type
_entity_poly.pdbx_seq_one_letter_code
_entity_poly.pdbx_strand_id
1 'polypeptide(L)'
;MGLNSGSKAIITAMRAAQPYTGLKRLTVEVNDLLPPKMKVEKHELRDFVRILDNPSNTPVTITRPRDESFPANIVNQAFYVYRDAERQFLLDLEHDTVRNLYPQGPEPKCHAVAHLRHHVELLLTLKGMKPCVPFVSPKPTGIATMDNMVLRCLVPLMEQFDLESYGFKLYYIATNIRTTTSQFRGFKGSWVFADLRSATWPLVRDIFVTPRDPVHRLPESLLCRAMGMPVQNDRLINRVVIKDHTEYELLQGAFDQNTCQVGVVDIFCDDGNKEDWLAIIRYFKRCQLVALELGTVLIIDVGEHPMMEQWLAMEVRRATE
;
A
#
# COMPACT_ATOMS: atom_id res chain seq x y z
N MET A 1 22.19 1.98 18.13
CA MET A 1 22.10 1.71 16.68
C MET A 1 21.19 2.81 16.15
N GLY A 2 21.55 3.54 15.10
CA GLY A 2 20.70 4.66 14.66
C GLY A 2 19.25 4.24 14.36
N LEU A 3 18.31 5.17 14.48
CA LEU A 3 16.91 4.94 14.12
C LEU A 3 16.79 4.50 12.64
N ASN A 4 16.11 3.38 12.40
CA ASN A 4 15.76 2.93 11.04
C ASN A 4 14.67 3.82 10.40
N SER A 5 14.41 3.61 9.11
CA SER A 5 13.41 4.39 8.35
C SER A 5 12.00 4.30 8.96
N GLY A 6 11.60 3.11 9.43
CA GLY A 6 10.30 2.89 10.09
C GLY A 6 10.14 3.70 11.39
N SER A 7 11.08 3.58 12.32
CA SER A 7 11.06 4.33 13.59
C SER A 7 11.08 5.85 13.34
N LYS A 8 11.89 6.32 12.38
CA LYS A 8 11.91 7.73 11.98
C LYS A 8 10.55 8.21 11.47
N ALA A 9 9.89 7.40 10.63
CA ALA A 9 8.58 7.73 10.08
C ALA A 9 7.50 7.81 11.17
N ILE A 10 7.45 6.85 12.09
CA ILE A 10 6.53 6.87 13.24
C ILE A 10 6.79 8.11 14.10
N ILE A 11 8.03 8.36 14.52
CA ILE A 11 8.37 9.51 15.38
C ILE A 11 7.98 10.83 14.71
N THR A 12 8.28 10.97 13.41
CA THR A 12 7.93 12.17 12.63
C THR A 12 6.43 12.40 12.62
N ALA A 13 5.65 11.37 12.30
CA ALA A 13 4.19 11.46 12.21
C ALA A 13 3.54 11.73 13.57
N MET A 14 3.99 11.04 14.63
CA MET A 14 3.48 11.24 15.98
C MET A 14 3.81 12.64 16.52
N ARG A 15 5.03 13.12 16.29
CA ARG A 15 5.45 14.47 16.68
C ARG A 15 4.62 15.54 15.97
N ALA A 16 4.33 15.35 14.68
CA ALA A 16 3.48 16.27 13.92
C ALA A 16 2.01 16.24 14.40
N ALA A 17 1.48 15.06 14.73
CA ALA A 17 0.10 14.92 15.22
C ALA A 17 -0.08 15.41 16.66
N GLN A 18 0.98 15.37 17.48
CA GLN A 18 0.94 15.76 18.89
C GLN A 18 2.20 16.58 19.28
N PRO A 19 2.32 17.84 18.82
CA PRO A 19 3.55 18.64 18.97
C PRO A 19 3.91 18.95 20.43
N TYR A 20 2.93 18.90 21.34
CA TYR A 20 3.12 19.18 22.76
C TYR A 20 3.38 17.92 23.62
N THR A 21 3.38 16.72 23.02
CA THR A 21 3.65 15.48 23.76
C THR A 21 5.11 15.47 24.23
N GLY A 22 5.31 15.35 25.54
CA GLY A 22 6.63 15.28 26.14
C GLY A 22 7.40 14.02 25.75
N LEU A 23 8.74 14.13 25.65
CA LEU A 23 9.62 13.05 25.17
C LEU A 23 9.41 11.70 25.85
N LYS A 24 9.16 11.69 27.17
CA LYS A 24 8.93 10.44 27.92
C LYS A 24 7.69 9.70 27.40
N ARG A 25 6.58 10.42 27.21
CA ARG A 25 5.33 9.86 26.72
C ARG A 25 5.46 9.44 25.24
N LEU A 26 6.08 10.29 24.42
CA LEU A 26 6.34 9.96 23.02
C LEU A 26 7.21 8.69 22.86
N THR A 27 8.20 8.49 23.73
CA THR A 27 9.04 7.28 23.72
C THR A 27 8.24 6.02 24.04
N VAL A 28 7.31 6.09 24.99
CA VAL A 28 6.43 4.96 25.32
C VAL A 28 5.52 4.65 24.14
N GLU A 29 4.80 5.65 23.64
CA GLU A 29 3.86 5.46 22.55
C GLU A 29 4.53 4.98 21.24
N VAL A 30 5.75 5.44 20.93
CA VAL A 30 6.52 4.93 19.78
C VAL A 30 6.91 3.47 19.98
N ASN A 31 7.39 3.09 21.16
CA ASN A 31 7.78 1.70 21.43
C ASN A 31 6.57 0.75 21.48
N ASP A 32 5.39 1.23 21.85
CA ASP A 32 4.15 0.45 21.81
C ASP A 32 3.71 0.14 20.36
N LEU A 33 4.15 0.93 19.39
CA LEU A 33 3.89 0.74 17.96
C LEU A 33 4.97 -0.08 17.24
N LEU A 34 6.11 -0.32 17.87
CA LEU A 34 7.21 -1.04 17.24
C LEU A 34 7.19 -2.53 17.62
N PRO A 35 7.63 -3.43 16.72
CA PRO A 35 7.84 -4.83 17.06
C PRO A 35 8.76 -4.96 18.28
N PRO A 36 8.60 -6.00 19.13
CA PRO A 36 9.38 -6.14 20.37
C PRO A 36 10.91 -6.09 20.20
N LYS A 37 11.41 -6.43 18.99
CA LYS A 37 12.85 -6.40 18.64
C LYS A 37 13.35 -5.02 18.20
N MET A 38 12.45 -4.06 17.96
CA MET A 38 12.74 -2.71 17.47
C MET A 38 12.44 -1.71 18.58
N LYS A 39 13.38 -1.53 19.51
CA LYS A 39 13.21 -0.58 20.61
C LYS A 39 13.95 0.72 20.31
N VAL A 40 13.26 1.85 20.50
CA VAL A 40 13.82 3.19 20.42
C VAL A 40 14.19 3.66 21.81
N GLU A 41 15.47 4.00 22.00
CA GLU A 41 15.94 4.55 23.26
C GLU A 41 15.64 6.06 23.34
N LYS A 42 15.36 6.55 24.56
CA LYS A 42 14.94 7.94 24.79
C LYS A 42 15.93 8.97 24.24
N HIS A 43 17.23 8.67 24.26
CA HIS A 43 18.28 9.56 23.77
C HIS A 43 18.28 9.65 22.24
N GLU A 44 18.10 8.52 21.54
CA GLU A 44 17.98 8.47 20.07
C GLU A 44 16.76 9.27 19.59
N LEU A 45 15.63 9.11 20.29
CA LEU A 45 14.41 9.87 20.02
C LEU A 45 14.61 11.37 20.27
N ARG A 46 15.23 11.76 21.40
CA ARG A 46 15.51 13.16 21.71
C ARG A 46 16.37 13.81 20.63
N ASP A 47 17.42 13.14 20.22
CA ASP A 47 18.38 13.69 19.25
C ASP A 47 17.70 13.85 17.87
N PHE A 48 16.86 12.89 17.47
CA PHE A 48 16.06 13.00 16.24
C PHE A 48 14.98 14.08 16.29
N VAL A 49 14.23 14.19 17.39
CA VAL A 49 13.21 15.26 17.57
C VAL A 49 13.86 16.63 17.54
N ARG A 50 15.08 16.79 18.08
CA ARG A 50 15.81 18.07 18.01
C ARG A 50 16.13 18.49 16.57
N ILE A 51 16.40 17.52 15.69
CA ILE A 51 16.59 17.76 14.25
C ILE A 51 15.27 18.17 13.60
N LEU A 52 14.18 17.46 13.91
CA LEU A 52 12.84 17.77 13.38
C LEU A 52 12.37 19.19 13.77
N ASP A 53 12.58 19.58 15.03
CA ASP A 53 12.16 20.89 15.55
C ASP A 53 13.07 22.04 15.07
N ASN A 54 14.25 21.75 14.48
CA ASN A 54 15.18 22.73 13.90
C ASN A 54 15.49 22.41 12.43
N PRO A 55 14.52 22.61 11.52
CA PRO A 55 14.63 22.16 10.13
C PRO A 55 15.70 22.88 9.31
N SER A 56 16.23 24.02 9.78
CA SER A 56 17.33 24.77 9.17
C SER A 56 18.63 23.96 9.02
N ASN A 57 18.75 22.81 9.69
CA ASN A 57 19.88 21.88 9.56
C ASN A 57 19.55 20.63 8.74
N THR A 58 18.38 20.55 8.09
CA THR A 58 18.03 19.37 7.28
C THR A 58 18.72 19.47 5.92
N PRO A 59 19.62 18.55 5.55
CA PRO A 59 20.24 18.56 4.24
C PRO A 59 19.14 18.44 3.17
N VAL A 60 19.19 19.28 2.14
CA VAL A 60 18.39 19.06 0.93
C VAL A 60 18.84 17.72 0.35
N THR A 61 17.99 16.71 0.46
CA THR A 61 18.31 15.39 -0.09
C THR A 61 18.17 15.44 -1.60
N ILE A 62 19.29 15.55 -2.30
CA ILE A 62 19.33 15.38 -3.75
C ILE A 62 19.06 13.90 -4.03
N THR A 63 17.96 13.61 -4.71
CA THR A 63 17.62 12.23 -5.11
C THR A 63 18.46 11.81 -6.31
N ARG A 64 18.85 10.53 -6.34
CA ARG A 64 19.53 9.90 -7.47
C ARG A 64 18.60 9.84 -8.68
N PRO A 65 19.15 9.89 -9.91
CA PRO A 65 18.36 9.65 -11.11
C PRO A 65 17.80 8.21 -11.10
N ARG A 66 16.65 8.04 -11.76
CA ARG A 66 16.05 6.72 -12.04
C ARG A 66 16.28 6.45 -13.52
N ASP A 67 17.52 6.19 -13.87
CA ASP A 67 17.91 5.87 -15.25
C ASP A 67 17.46 4.45 -15.63
N GLU A 68 17.80 3.99 -16.83
CA GLU A 68 17.43 2.66 -17.33
C GLU A 68 17.94 1.51 -16.46
N SER A 69 19.00 1.74 -15.67
CA SER A 69 19.56 0.74 -14.76
C SER A 69 18.73 0.56 -13.48
N PHE A 70 17.96 1.58 -13.08
CA PHE A 70 17.14 1.54 -11.87
C PHE A 70 16.05 0.47 -11.95
N PRO A 71 15.22 0.38 -13.02
CA PRO A 71 14.28 -0.72 -13.19
C PRO A 71 14.93 -2.10 -13.18
N ALA A 72 16.01 -2.28 -13.96
CA ALA A 72 16.64 -3.59 -14.15
C ALA A 72 17.32 -4.11 -12.89
N ASN A 73 18.03 -3.25 -12.16
CA ASN A 73 18.89 -3.67 -11.06
C ASN A 73 18.22 -3.54 -9.69
N ILE A 74 17.33 -2.56 -9.50
CA ILE A 74 16.73 -2.26 -8.20
C ILE A 74 15.28 -2.72 -8.16
N VAL A 75 14.44 -2.26 -9.10
CA VAL A 75 13.00 -2.54 -9.03
C VAL A 75 12.70 -4.03 -9.13
N ASN A 76 13.33 -4.73 -10.07
CA ASN A 76 13.09 -6.16 -10.28
C ASN A 76 13.49 -6.98 -9.05
N GLN A 77 14.67 -6.70 -8.47
CA GLN A 77 15.14 -7.40 -7.26
C GLN A 77 14.28 -7.05 -6.06
N ALA A 78 13.94 -5.77 -5.88
CA ALA A 78 13.10 -5.32 -4.78
C ALA A 78 11.70 -5.97 -4.84
N PHE A 79 11.14 -6.12 -6.04
CA PHE A 79 9.87 -6.84 -6.23
C PHE A 79 9.95 -8.29 -5.74
N TYR A 80 10.95 -9.06 -6.17
CA TYR A 80 11.06 -10.47 -5.75
C TYR A 80 11.29 -10.61 -4.26
N VAL A 81 12.21 -9.81 -3.70
CA VAL A 81 12.50 -9.81 -2.26
C VAL A 81 11.25 -9.47 -1.45
N TYR A 82 10.52 -8.41 -1.84
CA TYR A 82 9.31 -8.01 -1.13
C TYR A 82 8.19 -9.04 -1.28
N ARG A 83 7.92 -9.53 -2.50
CA ARG A 83 6.90 -10.54 -2.78
C ARG A 83 7.09 -11.78 -1.90
N ASP A 84 8.32 -12.28 -1.83
CA ASP A 84 8.61 -13.51 -1.10
C ASP A 84 8.58 -13.26 0.43
N ALA A 85 9.08 -12.12 0.90
CA ALA A 85 9.00 -11.73 2.30
C ALA A 85 7.56 -11.49 2.78
N GLU A 86 6.74 -10.81 1.97
CA GLU A 86 5.32 -10.57 2.24
C GLU A 86 4.54 -11.89 2.27
N ARG A 87 4.76 -12.78 1.28
CA ARG A 87 4.17 -14.12 1.26
C ARG A 87 4.50 -14.88 2.55
N GLN A 88 5.77 -14.95 2.90
CA GLN A 88 6.23 -15.71 4.06
C GLN A 88 5.65 -15.13 5.35
N PHE A 89 5.66 -13.79 5.50
CA PHE A 89 5.06 -13.12 6.65
C PHE A 89 3.58 -13.47 6.80
N LEU A 90 2.79 -13.40 5.72
CA LEU A 90 1.36 -13.69 5.75
C LEU A 90 1.06 -15.17 6.00
N LEU A 91 1.88 -16.08 5.45
CA LEU A 91 1.80 -17.50 5.76
C LEU A 91 2.15 -17.80 7.21
N ASP A 92 3.07 -17.06 7.83
CA ASP A 92 3.51 -17.30 9.20
C ASP A 92 2.60 -16.65 10.26
N LEU A 93 1.50 -16.01 9.86
CA LEU A 93 0.54 -15.46 10.80
C LEU A 93 -0.07 -16.56 11.67
N GLU A 94 -0.15 -16.29 12.97
CA GLU A 94 -0.80 -17.20 13.92
C GLU A 94 -2.28 -17.37 13.59
N HIS A 95 -2.81 -18.56 13.81
CA HIS A 95 -4.18 -18.90 13.44
C HIS A 95 -5.23 -17.97 14.07
N ASP A 96 -5.05 -17.55 15.33
CA ASP A 96 -5.95 -16.59 15.97
C ASP A 96 -5.87 -15.19 15.37
N THR A 97 -4.70 -14.80 14.86
CA THR A 97 -4.54 -13.54 14.11
C THR A 97 -5.33 -13.60 12.80
N VAL A 98 -5.20 -14.70 12.04
CA VAL A 98 -5.97 -14.90 10.80
C VAL A 98 -7.47 -14.84 11.10
N ARG A 99 -7.94 -15.57 12.13
CA ARG A 99 -9.37 -15.62 12.51
C ARG A 99 -9.94 -14.25 12.86
N ASN A 100 -9.14 -13.40 13.51
CA ASN A 100 -9.52 -12.04 13.85
C ASN A 100 -9.58 -11.12 12.61
N LEU A 101 -8.90 -11.47 11.52
CA LEU A 101 -8.98 -10.78 10.24
C LEU A 101 -10.25 -11.22 9.48
N TYR A 102 -10.63 -12.51 9.45
CA TYR A 102 -11.87 -12.99 8.82
C TYR A 102 -12.73 -13.94 9.70
N PRO A 103 -13.49 -13.37 10.66
CA PRO A 103 -14.23 -14.17 11.66
C PRO A 103 -15.40 -15.00 11.11
N GLN A 104 -15.70 -14.98 9.81
CA GLN A 104 -16.93 -15.54 9.22
C GLN A 104 -16.68 -16.65 8.18
N GLY A 105 -15.46 -17.19 8.05
CA GLY A 105 -15.15 -18.23 7.06
C GLY A 105 -14.38 -19.42 7.63
N PRO A 106 -14.44 -20.61 6.99
CA PRO A 106 -13.44 -21.65 7.21
C PRO A 106 -12.11 -21.09 6.71
N GLU A 107 -11.18 -20.73 7.59
CA GLU A 107 -9.97 -20.04 7.17
C GLU A 107 -8.81 -21.01 6.95
N PRO A 108 -8.51 -21.38 5.69
CA PRO A 108 -7.23 -21.96 5.37
C PRO A 108 -6.14 -20.91 5.61
N LYS A 109 -4.95 -21.38 6.02
CA LYS A 109 -3.76 -20.56 6.30
C LYS A 109 -3.40 -19.60 5.15
N CYS A 110 -3.78 -19.94 3.91
CA CYS A 110 -3.56 -19.11 2.72
C CYS A 110 -4.53 -17.93 2.56
N HIS A 111 -5.61 -17.83 3.35
CA HIS A 111 -6.64 -16.79 3.18
C HIS A 111 -6.08 -15.37 3.39
N ALA A 112 -5.25 -15.16 4.42
CA ALA A 112 -4.57 -13.89 4.60
C ALA A 112 -3.67 -13.54 3.40
N VAL A 113 -2.94 -14.53 2.87
CA VAL A 113 -2.09 -14.37 1.68
C VAL A 113 -2.92 -14.05 0.43
N ALA A 114 -4.15 -14.52 0.31
CA ALA A 114 -4.98 -14.23 -0.86
C ALA A 114 -5.51 -12.79 -0.87
N HIS A 115 -5.67 -12.17 0.30
CA HIS A 115 -6.44 -10.92 0.42
C HIS A 115 -5.64 -9.71 0.94
N LEU A 116 -4.42 -9.89 1.44
CA LEU A 116 -3.64 -8.84 2.10
C LEU A 116 -2.32 -8.49 1.38
N ARG A 117 -2.17 -8.90 0.11
CA ARG A 117 -0.94 -8.73 -0.68
C ARG A 117 -0.88 -7.35 -1.33
N HIS A 118 0.32 -6.76 -1.32
CA HIS A 118 0.58 -5.45 -1.91
C HIS A 118 1.78 -5.47 -2.87
N HIS A 119 2.40 -6.63 -3.12
CA HIS A 119 3.62 -6.75 -3.93
C HIS A 119 3.49 -6.15 -5.34
N VAL A 120 2.34 -6.30 -6.00
CA VAL A 120 2.11 -5.69 -7.31
C VAL A 120 1.90 -4.18 -7.19
N GLU A 121 1.15 -3.67 -6.21
CA GLU A 121 1.03 -2.22 -6.02
C GLU A 121 2.37 -1.55 -5.72
N LEU A 122 3.23 -2.23 -4.96
CA LEU A 122 4.59 -1.79 -4.71
C LEU A 122 5.38 -1.72 -6.03
N LEU A 123 5.33 -2.77 -6.86
CA LEU A 123 5.94 -2.78 -8.19
C LEU A 123 5.45 -1.61 -9.06
N LEU A 124 4.13 -1.40 -9.12
CA LEU A 124 3.52 -0.32 -9.90
C LEU A 124 4.01 1.06 -9.41
N THR A 125 4.22 1.22 -8.10
CA THR A 125 4.76 2.47 -7.54
C THR A 125 6.24 2.64 -7.86
N LEU A 126 7.04 1.58 -7.73
CA LEU A 126 8.47 1.58 -8.08
C LEU A 126 8.72 1.88 -9.56
N LYS A 127 7.81 1.43 -10.45
CA LYS A 127 7.81 1.73 -11.89
C LYS A 127 7.18 3.09 -12.23
N GLY A 128 6.75 3.88 -11.23
CA GLY A 128 6.15 5.20 -11.41
C GLY A 128 4.75 5.21 -12.02
N MET A 129 4.07 4.06 -12.06
CA MET A 129 2.68 3.97 -12.53
C MET A 129 1.68 4.43 -11.48
N LYS A 130 1.98 4.18 -10.21
CA LYS A 130 1.21 4.67 -9.06
C LYS A 130 2.02 5.68 -8.26
N PRO A 131 1.38 6.72 -7.72
CA PRO A 131 2.06 7.70 -6.88
C PRO A 131 2.33 7.18 -5.45
N CYS A 132 1.54 6.20 -4.98
CA CYS A 132 1.70 5.59 -3.66
C CYS A 132 0.96 4.25 -3.51
N VAL A 133 1.29 3.54 -2.44
CA VAL A 133 0.58 2.36 -1.91
C VAL A 133 0.21 2.59 -0.44
N PRO A 134 -1.08 2.69 -0.10
CA PRO A 134 -1.53 2.69 1.29
C PRO A 134 -1.63 1.24 1.81
N PHE A 135 -1.03 0.96 2.97
CA PHE A 135 -1.12 -0.33 3.67
C PHE A 135 -2.14 -0.20 4.79
N VAL A 136 -3.41 -0.38 4.46
CA VAL A 136 -4.54 -0.04 5.33
C VAL A 136 -5.41 -1.26 5.63
N SER A 137 -6.08 -1.22 6.78
CA SER A 137 -7.11 -2.19 7.12
C SER A 137 -8.28 -1.49 7.82
N PRO A 138 -9.54 -1.79 7.43
CA PRO A 138 -10.70 -1.24 8.12
C PRO A 138 -10.86 -1.76 9.56
N LYS A 139 -10.20 -2.87 9.92
CA LYS A 139 -10.24 -3.50 11.25
C LYS A 139 -8.98 -3.17 12.06
N PRO A 140 -9.09 -2.88 13.38
CA PRO A 140 -7.93 -2.63 14.24
C PRO A 140 -6.87 -3.73 14.25
N THR A 141 -7.30 -5.00 14.28
CA THR A 141 -6.40 -6.17 14.22
C THR A 141 -5.63 -6.23 12.90
N GLY A 142 -6.27 -5.85 11.79
CA GLY A 142 -5.59 -5.73 10.51
C GLY A 142 -4.65 -4.53 10.43
N ILE A 143 -4.93 -3.42 11.14
CA ILE A 143 -3.98 -2.28 11.19
C ILE A 143 -2.67 -2.73 11.84
N ALA A 144 -2.73 -3.41 12.99
CA ALA A 144 -1.53 -3.96 13.65
C ALA A 144 -0.80 -5.00 12.80
N THR A 145 -1.54 -5.81 12.01
CA THR A 145 -0.95 -6.78 11.09
C THR A 145 -0.21 -6.08 9.94
N MET A 146 -0.82 -5.06 9.34
CA MET A 146 -0.22 -4.26 8.26
C MET A 146 1.01 -3.48 8.74
N ASP A 147 0.93 -2.90 9.93
CA ASP A 147 2.06 -2.22 10.57
C ASP A 147 3.27 -3.17 10.72
N ASN A 148 3.04 -4.37 11.27
CA ASN A 148 4.09 -5.39 11.38
C ASN A 148 4.62 -5.84 10.02
N MET A 149 3.76 -5.99 9.01
CA MET A 149 4.18 -6.34 7.65
C MET A 149 5.09 -5.27 7.06
N VAL A 150 4.73 -3.98 7.17
CA VAL A 150 5.56 -2.87 6.70
C VAL A 150 6.90 -2.86 7.43
N LEU A 151 6.90 -2.98 8.74
CA LEU A 151 8.14 -2.93 9.55
C LEU A 151 9.06 -4.14 9.32
N ARG A 152 8.51 -5.32 9.01
CA ARG A 152 9.29 -6.55 8.82
C ARG A 152 9.65 -6.85 7.37
N CYS A 153 8.86 -6.38 6.41
CA CYS A 153 9.05 -6.68 4.99
C CYS A 153 9.51 -5.44 4.20
N LEU A 154 8.84 -4.30 4.38
CA LEU A 154 9.08 -3.11 3.56
C LEU A 154 10.20 -2.22 4.09
N VAL A 155 10.32 -2.01 5.39
CA VAL A 155 11.43 -1.24 5.99
C VAL A 155 12.80 -1.84 5.64
N PRO A 156 13.03 -3.17 5.79
CA PRO A 156 14.29 -3.78 5.33
C PRO A 156 14.54 -3.59 3.84
N LEU A 157 13.48 -3.65 3.01
CA LEU A 157 13.57 -3.41 1.57
C LEU A 157 14.04 -1.97 1.26
N MET A 158 13.47 -0.98 1.97
CA MET A 158 13.86 0.42 1.83
C MET A 158 15.35 0.63 2.07
N GLU A 159 15.90 -0.04 3.08
CA GLU A 159 17.30 0.06 3.49
C GLU A 159 18.21 -0.73 2.54
N GLN A 160 17.85 -1.98 2.21
CA GLN A 160 18.62 -2.86 1.34
C GLN A 160 18.85 -2.24 -0.04
N PHE A 161 17.83 -1.60 -0.59
CA PHE A 161 17.88 -1.02 -1.93
C PHE A 161 18.05 0.50 -1.95
N ASP A 162 18.24 1.12 -0.78
CA ASP A 162 18.40 2.57 -0.60
C ASP A 162 17.32 3.36 -1.36
N LEU A 163 16.05 2.92 -1.26
CA LEU A 163 14.94 3.46 -2.04
C LEU A 163 14.67 4.94 -1.73
N GLU A 164 15.03 5.40 -0.54
CA GLU A 164 14.96 6.82 -0.17
C GLU A 164 15.84 7.69 -1.06
N SER A 165 17.05 7.24 -1.41
CA SER A 165 17.92 8.01 -2.30
C SER A 165 17.33 8.13 -3.71
N TYR A 166 16.44 7.23 -4.13
CA TYR A 166 15.72 7.33 -5.40
C TYR A 166 14.40 8.10 -5.31
N GLY A 167 14.08 8.71 -4.15
CA GLY A 167 12.89 9.54 -3.96
C GLY A 167 11.63 8.75 -3.61
N PHE A 168 11.77 7.56 -3.01
CA PHE A 168 10.64 6.88 -2.38
C PHE A 168 10.67 7.08 -0.88
N LYS A 169 9.52 7.08 -0.20
CA LYS A 169 9.50 7.25 1.25
C LYS A 169 8.32 6.56 1.90
N LEU A 170 8.55 6.04 3.10
CA LEU A 170 7.52 5.53 4.00
C LEU A 170 7.04 6.65 4.93
N TYR A 171 5.72 6.75 5.06
CA TYR A 171 5.07 7.63 6.01
C TYR A 171 4.09 6.83 6.86
N TYR A 172 4.13 7.09 8.17
CA TYR A 172 3.13 6.60 9.11
C TYR A 172 1.98 7.60 9.18
N ILE A 173 0.75 7.11 9.12
CA ILE A 173 -0.46 7.95 9.14
C ILE A 173 -0.98 8.02 10.57
N ALA A 174 -0.52 9.00 11.35
CA ALA A 174 -0.92 9.18 12.75
C ALA A 174 -2.32 9.82 12.91
N THR A 175 -2.84 10.44 11.86
CA THR A 175 -4.11 11.18 11.85
C THR A 175 -5.24 10.37 11.24
N ASN A 176 -6.47 10.68 11.63
CA ASN A 176 -7.63 10.06 11.01
C ASN A 176 -7.97 10.74 9.68
N ILE A 177 -8.06 9.96 8.61
CA ILE A 177 -8.53 10.41 7.29
C ILE A 177 -9.99 10.00 7.17
N ARG A 178 -10.87 11.00 7.19
CA ARG A 178 -12.32 10.78 7.09
C ARG A 178 -12.75 10.85 5.65
N THR A 179 -13.50 9.84 5.22
CA THR A 179 -14.02 9.70 3.85
C THR A 179 -15.55 9.74 3.89
N THR A 180 -16.18 9.94 2.75
CA THR A 180 -17.64 10.03 2.61
C THR A 180 -18.32 8.65 2.67
N THR A 181 -17.61 7.60 2.27
CA THR A 181 -18.08 6.21 2.14
C THR A 181 -17.39 5.25 3.10
N SER A 182 -17.89 4.02 3.20
CA SER A 182 -17.27 2.97 4.03
C SER A 182 -16.09 2.25 3.38
N GLN A 183 -15.87 2.43 2.07
CA GLN A 183 -14.87 1.66 1.31
C GLN A 183 -13.44 2.03 1.71
N PHE A 184 -13.20 3.30 2.03
CA PHE A 184 -11.88 3.79 2.44
C PHE A 184 -11.89 4.13 3.92
N ARG A 185 -11.44 3.19 4.77
CA ARG A 185 -11.33 3.35 6.23
C ARG A 185 -10.02 2.76 6.74
N GLY A 186 -9.67 3.10 7.98
CA GLY A 186 -8.54 2.49 8.66
C GLY A 186 -7.18 3.11 8.35
N PHE A 187 -7.15 4.35 7.85
CA PHE A 187 -5.90 5.05 7.59
C PHE A 187 -5.13 5.39 8.88
N LYS A 188 -5.82 5.73 9.97
CA LYS A 188 -5.12 6.04 11.22
C LYS A 188 -4.40 4.81 11.75
N GLY A 189 -3.10 4.95 11.98
CA GLY A 189 -2.23 3.89 12.45
C GLY A 189 -1.65 3.01 11.35
N SER A 190 -1.89 3.37 10.08
CA SER A 190 -1.45 2.64 8.90
C SER A 190 -0.28 3.34 8.21
N TRP A 191 0.15 2.82 7.06
CA TRP A 191 1.30 3.34 6.33
C TRP A 191 0.95 3.75 4.91
N VAL A 192 1.75 4.64 4.35
CA VAL A 192 1.80 4.89 2.90
C VAL A 192 3.24 4.86 2.42
N PHE A 193 3.49 4.06 1.39
CA PHE A 193 4.72 4.10 0.60
C PHE A 193 4.49 5.04 -0.59
N ALA A 194 5.27 6.10 -0.72
CA ALA A 194 5.03 7.16 -1.70
C ALA A 194 6.24 7.41 -2.61
N ASP A 195 5.94 7.71 -3.88
CA ASP A 195 6.89 8.26 -4.83
C ASP A 195 6.87 9.79 -4.77
N LEU A 196 7.93 10.39 -4.21
CA LEU A 196 8.08 11.83 -4.07
C LEU A 196 8.30 12.54 -5.41
N ARG A 197 8.68 11.80 -6.46
CA ARG A 197 8.89 12.32 -7.82
C ARG A 197 7.62 12.25 -8.67
N SER A 198 6.56 11.63 -8.17
CA SER A 198 5.27 11.62 -8.87
C SER A 198 4.72 13.04 -8.99
N ALA A 199 4.15 13.37 -10.15
CA ALA A 199 3.43 14.64 -10.35
C ALA A 199 2.25 14.79 -9.36
N THR A 200 1.72 13.68 -8.84
CA THR A 200 0.62 13.65 -7.87
C THR A 200 1.11 13.73 -6.42
N TRP A 201 2.42 13.75 -6.16
CA TRP A 201 2.98 13.81 -4.81
C TRP A 201 2.38 14.92 -3.92
N PRO A 202 2.18 16.17 -4.39
CA PRO A 202 1.55 17.21 -3.58
C PRO A 202 0.18 16.80 -3.02
N LEU A 203 -0.62 16.07 -3.81
CA LEU A 203 -1.93 15.57 -3.38
C LEU A 203 -1.79 14.40 -2.38
N VAL A 204 -0.88 13.45 -2.63
CA VAL A 204 -0.57 12.35 -1.69
C VAL A 204 -0.15 12.90 -0.34
N ARG A 205 0.78 13.87 -0.33
CA ARG A 205 1.24 14.54 0.88
C ARG A 205 0.09 15.20 1.62
N ASP A 206 -0.71 15.99 0.92
CA ASP A 206 -1.80 16.78 1.53
C ASP A 206 -2.93 15.90 2.08
N ILE A 207 -3.07 14.66 1.61
CA ILE A 207 -4.07 13.70 2.13
C ILE A 207 -3.50 12.81 3.25
N PHE A 208 -2.35 12.18 3.02
CA PHE A 208 -1.86 11.11 3.90
C PHE A 208 -0.82 11.56 4.93
N VAL A 209 -0.06 12.63 4.63
CA VAL A 209 1.13 13.01 5.42
C VAL A 209 0.87 14.27 6.25
N THR A 210 0.32 15.30 5.63
CA THR A 210 0.00 16.58 6.26
C THR A 210 -1.43 16.98 5.95
N PRO A 211 -2.43 16.23 6.45
CA PRO A 211 -3.84 16.56 6.23
C PRO A 211 -4.17 17.93 6.82
N ARG A 212 -4.56 18.86 5.94
CA ARG A 212 -4.83 20.27 6.31
C ARG A 212 -6.05 20.44 7.20
N ASP A 213 -7.01 19.52 7.10
CA ASP A 213 -8.22 19.54 7.90
C ASP A 213 -8.71 18.11 8.19
N PRO A 214 -8.41 17.56 9.38
CA PRO A 214 -8.83 16.20 9.75
C PRO A 214 -10.32 16.12 10.13
N VAL A 215 -11.04 17.25 10.15
CA VAL A 215 -12.45 17.31 10.57
C VAL A 215 -13.38 17.06 9.38
N HIS A 216 -13.04 17.61 8.20
CA HIS A 216 -13.84 17.48 6.99
C HIS A 216 -13.67 16.11 6.32
N ARG A 217 -14.74 15.62 5.71
CA ARG A 217 -14.71 14.38 4.92
C ARG A 217 -14.11 14.67 3.55
N LEU A 218 -13.13 13.88 3.16
CA LEU A 218 -12.52 13.93 1.83
C LEU A 218 -13.42 13.21 0.82
N PRO A 219 -13.70 13.85 -0.34
CA PRO A 219 -14.30 13.17 -1.49
C PRO A 219 -13.44 11.99 -1.95
N GLU A 220 -14.07 10.87 -2.33
CA GLU A 220 -13.38 9.68 -2.80
C GLU A 220 -12.65 9.91 -4.12
N SER A 221 -13.17 10.76 -5.00
CA SER A 221 -12.49 11.15 -6.24
C SER A 221 -11.07 11.67 -5.98
N LEU A 222 -10.86 12.45 -4.90
CA LEU A 222 -9.53 12.92 -4.49
C LEU A 222 -8.64 11.79 -3.98
N LEU A 223 -9.19 10.83 -3.24
CA LEU A 223 -8.45 9.65 -2.79
C LEU A 223 -8.04 8.77 -3.97
N CYS A 224 -8.99 8.45 -4.86
CA CYS A 224 -8.75 7.71 -6.08
C CYS A 224 -7.65 8.37 -6.92
N ARG A 225 -7.72 9.69 -7.11
CA ARG A 225 -6.68 10.46 -7.79
C ARG A 225 -5.33 10.37 -7.07
N ALA A 226 -5.31 10.52 -5.75
CA ALA A 226 -4.09 10.44 -4.96
C ALA A 226 -3.45 9.06 -5.00
N MET A 227 -4.24 7.98 -5.12
CA MET A 227 -3.76 6.61 -5.23
C MET A 227 -3.46 6.18 -6.68
N GLY A 228 -3.67 7.07 -7.66
CA GLY A 228 -3.44 6.80 -9.08
C GLY A 228 -4.46 5.87 -9.72
N MET A 229 -5.70 5.85 -9.22
CA MET A 229 -6.77 5.01 -9.77
C MET A 229 -7.21 5.50 -11.16
N PRO A 230 -7.59 4.58 -12.06
CA PRO A 230 -7.97 4.92 -13.43
C PRO A 230 -9.29 5.68 -13.53
N VAL A 231 -10.15 5.58 -12.50
CA VAL A 231 -11.46 6.23 -12.40
C VAL A 231 -11.52 7.00 -11.08
N GLN A 232 -12.14 8.19 -11.09
CA GLN A 232 -12.12 9.14 -9.97
C GLN A 232 -13.54 9.55 -9.59
N ASN A 233 -14.32 8.60 -9.07
CA ASN A 233 -15.73 8.80 -8.77
C ASN A 233 -15.95 8.94 -7.26
N ASP A 234 -16.92 9.77 -6.86
CA ASP A 234 -17.34 9.90 -5.46
C ASP A 234 -18.35 8.82 -5.06
N ARG A 235 -19.01 8.21 -6.06
CA ARG A 235 -19.97 7.12 -5.86
C ARG A 235 -19.29 5.79 -6.20
N LEU A 236 -19.05 4.98 -5.18
CA LEU A 236 -18.31 3.71 -5.30
C LEU A 236 -19.24 2.53 -5.08
N ILE A 237 -19.94 2.13 -6.15
CA ILE A 237 -20.98 1.10 -6.12
C ILE A 237 -20.40 -0.25 -6.50
N ASN A 238 -19.63 -0.27 -7.58
CA ASN A 238 -19.09 -1.47 -8.20
C ASN A 238 -17.60 -1.61 -7.89
N ARG A 239 -17.11 -2.84 -8.01
CA ARG A 239 -15.72 -3.19 -7.78
C ARG A 239 -15.19 -4.02 -8.94
N VAL A 240 -13.99 -3.67 -9.39
CA VAL A 240 -13.20 -4.44 -10.35
C VAL A 240 -11.89 -4.80 -9.67
N VAL A 241 -11.49 -6.06 -9.74
CA VAL A 241 -10.31 -6.57 -9.05
C VAL A 241 -9.28 -7.05 -10.06
N ILE A 242 -8.06 -6.54 -9.98
CA ILE A 242 -6.91 -7.15 -10.65
C ILE A 242 -6.36 -8.22 -9.72
N LYS A 243 -6.15 -9.42 -10.25
CA LYS A 243 -5.72 -10.60 -9.49
C LYS A 243 -4.40 -11.15 -10.03
N ASP A 244 -3.58 -11.68 -9.12
CA ASP A 244 -2.33 -12.37 -9.44
C ASP A 244 -2.60 -13.87 -9.61
N HIS A 245 -2.64 -14.31 -10.86
CA HIS A 245 -2.93 -15.69 -11.21
C HIS A 245 -1.73 -16.61 -10.92
N THR A 246 -0.51 -16.13 -11.14
CA THR A 246 0.71 -16.88 -10.85
C THR A 246 0.83 -17.19 -9.36
N GLU A 247 0.57 -16.19 -8.50
CA GLU A 247 0.58 -16.40 -7.05
C GLU A 247 -0.54 -17.36 -6.61
N TYR A 248 -1.72 -17.26 -7.22
CA TYR A 248 -2.82 -18.18 -6.96
C TYR A 248 -2.44 -19.64 -7.28
N GLU A 249 -1.87 -19.90 -8.45
CA GLU A 249 -1.44 -21.26 -8.85
C GLU A 249 -0.37 -21.82 -7.90
N LEU A 250 0.60 -20.98 -7.50
CA LEU A 250 1.63 -21.38 -6.53
C LEU A 250 1.04 -21.78 -5.18
N LEU A 251 0.09 -20.99 -4.66
CA LEU A 251 -0.57 -21.29 -3.39
C LEU A 251 -1.47 -22.53 -3.51
N GLN A 252 -2.19 -22.68 -4.62
CA GLN A 252 -3.03 -23.85 -4.87
C GLN A 252 -2.21 -25.15 -4.92
N GLY A 253 -1.01 -25.12 -5.51
CA GLY A 253 -0.09 -26.25 -5.52
C GLY A 253 0.46 -26.62 -4.14
N ALA A 254 0.46 -25.69 -3.18
CA ALA A 254 1.00 -25.88 -1.84
C ALA A 254 -0.04 -26.20 -0.76
N PHE A 255 -1.31 -25.79 -0.93
CA PHE A 255 -2.35 -25.82 0.12
C PHE A 255 -3.70 -26.42 -0.32
N ASP A 256 -3.72 -27.20 -1.42
CA ASP A 256 -4.90 -27.85 -2.00
C ASP A 256 -6.02 -26.88 -2.46
N GLN A 257 -7.19 -27.43 -2.82
CA GLN A 257 -8.32 -26.76 -3.49
C GLN A 257 -9.02 -25.64 -2.69
N ASN A 258 -8.62 -25.39 -1.44
CA ASN A 258 -9.24 -24.35 -0.59
C ASN A 258 -8.55 -22.97 -0.72
N THR A 259 -7.69 -22.79 -1.72
CA THR A 259 -7.00 -21.53 -1.95
C THR A 259 -7.92 -20.50 -2.60
N CYS A 260 -8.02 -19.30 -2.02
CA CYS A 260 -8.74 -18.17 -2.60
C CYS A 260 -7.87 -17.45 -3.65
N GLN A 261 -8.49 -16.76 -4.60
CA GLN A 261 -7.77 -15.97 -5.60
C GLN A 261 -7.05 -14.78 -4.96
N VAL A 262 -5.86 -14.48 -5.46
CA VAL A 262 -4.99 -13.44 -4.90
C VAL A 262 -5.34 -12.08 -5.50
N GLY A 263 -6.02 -11.22 -4.74
CA GLY A 263 -6.29 -9.84 -5.15
C GLY A 263 -5.06 -8.96 -5.01
N VAL A 264 -4.82 -8.06 -5.98
CA VAL A 264 -3.68 -7.13 -5.93
C VAL A 264 -4.03 -5.67 -6.15
N VAL A 265 -5.11 -5.35 -6.87
CA VAL A 265 -5.59 -3.96 -6.99
C VAL A 265 -7.11 -3.98 -7.01
N ASP A 266 -7.70 -3.24 -6.08
CA ASP A 266 -9.14 -2.97 -6.07
C ASP A 266 -9.43 -1.62 -6.74
N ILE A 267 -10.28 -1.65 -7.76
CA ILE A 267 -10.76 -0.47 -8.48
C ILE A 267 -12.24 -0.32 -8.18
N PHE A 268 -12.57 0.65 -7.34
CA PHE A 268 -13.95 1.02 -7.06
C PHE A 268 -14.44 2.07 -8.06
N CYS A 269 -15.64 1.88 -8.59
CA CYS A 269 -16.28 2.78 -9.55
C CYS A 269 -17.80 2.82 -9.32
N ASP A 270 -18.49 3.72 -10.01
CA ASP A 270 -19.96 3.70 -10.07
C ASP A 270 -20.41 2.73 -11.17
N ASP A 271 -21.63 2.89 -11.68
CA ASP A 271 -22.09 2.13 -12.85
C ASP A 271 -21.29 2.45 -14.11
N GLY A 272 -20.51 3.54 -14.08
CA GLY A 272 -19.59 3.97 -15.11
C GLY A 272 -20.27 4.27 -16.43
N ASN A 273 -19.46 4.80 -17.34
CA ASN A 273 -19.79 4.77 -18.76
C ASN A 273 -18.71 3.97 -19.50
N LYS A 274 -18.86 3.83 -20.82
CA LYS A 274 -17.89 3.10 -21.65
C LYS A 274 -16.48 3.69 -21.57
N GLU A 275 -16.33 4.99 -21.33
CA GLU A 275 -15.02 5.64 -21.22
C GLU A 275 -14.30 5.21 -19.94
N ASP A 276 -15.02 5.14 -18.81
CA ASP A 276 -14.49 4.63 -17.54
C ASP A 276 -14.08 3.16 -17.66
N TRP A 277 -14.92 2.34 -18.28
CA TRP A 277 -14.61 0.91 -18.50
C TRP A 277 -13.37 0.76 -19.39
N LEU A 278 -13.25 1.56 -20.45
CA LEU A 278 -12.04 1.59 -21.28
C LEU A 278 -10.81 2.07 -20.49
N ALA A 279 -10.95 3.05 -19.59
CA ALA A 279 -9.86 3.51 -18.72
C ALA A 279 -9.38 2.39 -17.79
N ILE A 280 -10.30 1.63 -17.19
CA ILE A 280 -10.00 0.46 -16.36
C ILE A 280 -9.25 -0.60 -17.18
N ILE A 281 -9.74 -0.95 -18.37
CA ILE A 281 -9.09 -1.95 -19.23
C ILE A 281 -7.70 -1.50 -19.68
N ARG A 282 -7.52 -0.23 -20.06
CA ARG A 282 -6.20 0.32 -20.40
C ARG A 282 -5.25 0.26 -19.21
N TYR A 283 -5.73 0.60 -18.02
CA TYR A 283 -4.95 0.51 -16.79
C TYR A 283 -4.54 -0.93 -16.49
N PHE A 284 -5.48 -1.88 -16.55
CA PHE A 284 -5.22 -3.31 -16.41
C PHE A 284 -4.15 -3.80 -17.39
N LYS A 285 -4.27 -3.48 -18.69
CA LYS A 285 -3.27 -3.89 -19.70
C LYS A 285 -1.86 -3.35 -19.38
N ARG A 286 -1.75 -2.12 -18.90
CA ARG A 286 -0.45 -1.56 -18.46
C ARG A 286 0.10 -2.30 -17.25
N CYS A 287 -0.74 -2.60 -16.25
CA CYS A 287 -0.33 -3.39 -15.10
C CYS A 287 0.12 -4.79 -15.50
N GLN A 288 -0.60 -5.43 -16.43
CA GLN A 288 -0.28 -6.75 -16.95
C GLN A 288 1.08 -6.78 -17.65
N LEU A 289 1.39 -5.77 -18.48
CA LEU A 289 2.70 -5.67 -19.14
C LEU A 289 3.84 -5.57 -18.12
N VAL A 290 3.69 -4.71 -17.11
CA VAL A 290 4.72 -4.52 -16.07
C VAL A 290 4.91 -5.77 -15.21
N ALA A 291 3.83 -6.47 -14.86
CA ALA A 291 3.91 -7.71 -14.10
C ALA A 291 4.51 -8.85 -14.93
N LEU A 292 4.19 -8.92 -16.23
CA LEU A 292 4.68 -9.95 -17.13
C LEU A 292 6.20 -9.86 -17.33
N GLU A 293 6.79 -8.65 -17.31
CA GLU A 293 8.25 -8.44 -17.29
C GLU A 293 8.95 -9.25 -16.18
N LEU A 294 8.23 -9.54 -15.08
CA LEU A 294 8.75 -10.24 -13.91
C LEU A 294 8.18 -11.67 -13.77
N GLY A 295 7.54 -12.18 -14.83
CA GLY A 295 6.97 -13.53 -14.86
C GLY A 295 5.67 -13.67 -14.06
N THR A 296 4.96 -12.57 -13.81
CA THR A 296 3.69 -12.57 -13.07
C THR A 296 2.52 -12.34 -14.04
N VAL A 297 1.57 -13.28 -14.06
CA VAL A 297 0.37 -13.21 -14.88
C VAL A 297 -0.77 -12.57 -14.08
N LEU A 298 -1.25 -11.42 -14.57
CA LEU A 298 -2.42 -10.75 -14.01
C LEU A 298 -3.67 -11.04 -14.83
N ILE A 299 -4.78 -11.24 -14.11
CA ILE A 299 -6.13 -11.34 -14.67
C ILE A 299 -7.02 -10.23 -14.09
N ILE A 300 -8.10 -9.91 -14.81
CA ILE A 300 -9.10 -8.94 -14.35
C ILE A 300 -10.39 -9.68 -14.01
N ASP A 301 -10.95 -9.37 -12.84
CA ASP A 301 -12.26 -9.83 -12.42
C ASP A 301 -13.23 -8.64 -12.36
N VAL A 302 -14.33 -8.78 -13.09
CA VAL A 302 -15.41 -7.80 -13.19
C VAL A 302 -16.73 -8.35 -12.63
N GLY A 303 -16.71 -9.47 -11.90
CA GLY A 303 -17.91 -10.14 -11.38
C GLY A 303 -18.73 -9.28 -10.41
N GLU A 304 -18.10 -8.31 -9.74
CA GLU A 304 -18.78 -7.29 -8.92
C GLU A 304 -19.15 -6.02 -9.74
N HIS A 305 -19.14 -6.10 -11.08
CA HIS A 305 -19.55 -5.04 -11.99
C HIS A 305 -20.35 -5.60 -13.20
N PRO A 306 -21.65 -5.94 -13.03
CA PRO A 306 -22.43 -6.66 -14.04
C PRO A 306 -22.54 -5.96 -15.40
N MET A 307 -22.62 -4.62 -15.41
CA MET A 307 -22.70 -3.84 -16.66
C MET A 307 -21.40 -3.90 -17.47
N MET A 308 -20.25 -3.83 -16.81
CA MET A 308 -18.95 -3.94 -17.46
C MET A 308 -18.71 -5.38 -17.96
N GLU A 309 -19.13 -6.39 -17.20
CA GLU A 309 -19.08 -7.79 -17.61
C GLU A 309 -19.86 -8.04 -18.91
N GLN A 310 -21.12 -7.55 -18.98
CA GLN A 310 -21.93 -7.63 -20.18
C GLN A 310 -21.29 -6.91 -21.37
N TRP A 311 -20.73 -5.73 -21.15
CA TRP A 311 -20.03 -4.98 -22.19
C TRP A 311 -18.82 -5.73 -22.73
N LEU A 312 -17.97 -6.28 -21.86
CA LEU A 312 -16.81 -7.08 -22.27
C LEU A 312 -17.22 -8.31 -23.08
N ALA A 313 -18.27 -9.03 -22.66
CA ALA A 313 -18.78 -10.18 -23.39
C ALA A 313 -19.23 -9.81 -24.82
N MET A 314 -19.81 -8.61 -25.01
CA MET A 314 -20.20 -8.11 -26.35
C MET A 314 -18.98 -7.73 -27.20
N GLU A 315 -17.99 -7.05 -26.64
CA GLU A 315 -16.78 -6.67 -27.39
C GLU A 315 -15.95 -7.89 -27.82
N VAL A 316 -15.87 -8.93 -26.97
CA VAL A 316 -15.21 -10.19 -27.35
C VAL A 316 -15.90 -10.85 -28.53
N ARG A 317 -17.25 -10.92 -28.54
CA ARG A 317 -18.00 -11.48 -29.67
C ARG A 317 -17.75 -10.73 -30.97
N ARG A 318 -17.73 -9.39 -30.92
CA ARG A 318 -17.44 -8.55 -32.11
C ARG A 318 -16.03 -8.74 -32.65
N ALA A 319 -15.06 -9.10 -31.82
CA ALA A 319 -13.69 -9.32 -32.26
C ALA A 319 -13.48 -10.71 -32.90
N THR A 320 -14.42 -11.64 -32.69
CA THR A 320 -14.38 -13.01 -33.22
C THR A 320 -15.27 -13.22 -34.45
N GLU A 321 -16.06 -12.21 -34.83
CA GLU A 321 -16.88 -12.14 -36.05
C GLU A 321 -16.14 -11.36 -37.15
#